data_AF-A0A519WTX8-F1
#
_entry.id   AF-A0A519WTX8-F1
#
_cell.length_a   1.000
_cell.length_b   1.000
_cell.length_c   1.000
_cell.angle_alpha   90.00
_cell.angle_beta   90.00
_cell.angle_gamma   90.00
#
_symmetry.space_group_name_H-M   'P 1'
#
loop_
_entity.id
_entity.type
_entity.pdbx_description
1 polymer ?
#
loop_
_entity_poly.entity_id
_entity_poly.type
_entity_poly.pdbx_seq_one_letter_code
_entity_poly.pdbx_strand_id
1 'polypeptide(L)'
;MRQCLVFLSQRCLKKLNALLKILKMYSIRIYFILMILALPFCSIAKEPVDLLFAKANKEYTAKNYEAAVSSYQKVLDAGVKTAAVYYNLGNAHYRLNSFAPAILNYERAHRLSPNDKDINANLALVNSKITDKMDLVPELFLKRWWTSFLLILSVQSWSVAGSLALLIGFVGLIVYLFSKDIAK
;
A
#
# COMPACT_ATOMS: atom_id res chain seq x y z
N MET A 1 11.07 -68.45 -56.78
CA MET A 1 10.65 -68.42 -55.35
C MET A 1 11.47 -67.48 -54.47
N ARG A 2 12.81 -67.53 -54.45
CA ARG A 2 13.66 -66.69 -53.55
C ARG A 2 13.44 -65.17 -53.69
N GLN A 3 13.25 -64.65 -54.91
CA GLN A 3 13.03 -63.20 -55.12
C GLN A 3 11.70 -62.70 -54.52
N CYS A 4 10.66 -63.55 -54.44
CA CYS A 4 9.35 -63.15 -53.90
C CYS A 4 9.40 -62.99 -52.37
N LEU A 5 10.13 -63.87 -51.67
CA LEU A 5 10.35 -63.81 -50.22
C LEU A 5 11.16 -62.58 -49.79
N VAL A 6 12.19 -62.21 -50.57
CA VAL A 6 13.00 -60.99 -50.32
C VAL A 6 12.16 -59.72 -50.53
N PHE A 7 11.26 -59.71 -51.51
CA PHE A 7 10.40 -58.56 -51.77
C PHE A 7 9.36 -58.37 -50.65
N LEU A 8 8.80 -59.46 -50.13
CA LEU A 8 7.90 -59.46 -48.97
C LEU A 8 8.61 -59.00 -47.68
N SER A 9 9.85 -59.43 -47.44
CA SER A 9 10.61 -59.02 -46.26
C SER A 9 11.02 -57.54 -46.31
N GLN A 10 11.40 -57.01 -47.48
CA GLN A 10 11.70 -55.59 -47.64
C GLN A 10 10.47 -54.69 -47.49
N ARG A 11 9.30 -55.12 -47.97
CA ARG A 11 8.03 -54.40 -47.74
C ARG A 11 7.67 -54.36 -46.25
N CYS A 12 7.90 -55.46 -45.54
CA CYS A 12 7.70 -55.55 -44.09
C CYS A 12 8.65 -54.62 -43.33
N LEU A 13 9.95 -54.62 -43.69
CA LEU A 13 10.97 -53.78 -43.07
C LEU A 13 10.69 -52.27 -43.28
N LYS A 14 10.21 -51.88 -44.47
CA LYS A 14 9.81 -50.49 -44.75
C LYS A 14 8.62 -50.03 -43.90
N LYS A 15 7.61 -50.89 -43.71
CA LYS A 15 6.47 -50.59 -42.83
C LYS A 15 6.89 -50.49 -41.36
N LEU A 16 7.78 -51.38 -40.89
CA LEU A 16 8.32 -51.33 -39.53
C LEU A 16 9.11 -50.03 -39.27
N ASN A 17 9.96 -49.62 -40.21
CA ASN A 17 10.72 -48.38 -40.10
C ASN A 17 9.83 -47.11 -40.17
N ALA A 18 8.73 -47.17 -40.94
CA ALA A 18 7.75 -46.09 -40.97
C ALA A 18 6.99 -45.96 -39.63
N LEU A 19 6.57 -47.09 -39.04
CA LEU A 19 5.94 -47.11 -37.72
C LEU A 19 6.90 -46.63 -36.62
N LEU A 20 8.17 -47.04 -36.66
CA LEU A 20 9.20 -46.56 -35.73
C LEU A 20 9.44 -45.05 -35.85
N LYS A 21 9.39 -44.48 -37.06
CA LYS A 21 9.47 -43.02 -37.27
C LYS A 21 8.26 -42.30 -36.68
N ILE A 22 7.05 -42.84 -36.87
CA ILE A 22 5.82 -42.26 -36.33
C ILE A 22 5.84 -42.29 -34.80
N LEU A 23 6.23 -43.43 -34.19
CA LEU A 23 6.37 -43.57 -32.75
C LEU A 23 7.42 -42.60 -32.16
N LYS A 24 8.57 -42.43 -32.83
CA LYS A 24 9.58 -41.42 -32.44
C LYS A 24 9.07 -39.98 -32.58
N MET A 25 8.25 -39.69 -33.58
CA MET A 25 7.65 -38.37 -33.76
C MET A 25 6.67 -38.03 -32.64
N TYR A 26 5.87 -39.01 -32.19
CA TYR A 26 4.98 -38.83 -31.03
C TYR A 26 5.76 -38.74 -29.71
N SER A 27 6.82 -39.52 -29.52
CA SER A 27 7.64 -39.41 -28.30
C SER A 27 8.31 -38.04 -28.18
N ILE A 28 8.86 -37.48 -29.26
CA ILE A 28 9.45 -36.13 -29.27
C ILE A 28 8.42 -35.07 -28.87
N ARG A 29 7.18 -35.16 -29.39
CA ARG A 29 6.10 -34.24 -29.02
C ARG A 29 5.69 -34.37 -27.55
N ILE A 30 5.67 -35.59 -27.01
CA ILE A 30 5.39 -35.84 -25.60
C ILE A 30 6.47 -35.22 -24.73
N TYR A 31 7.76 -35.41 -25.05
CA TYR A 31 8.85 -34.76 -24.31
C TYR A 31 8.77 -33.23 -24.38
N PHE A 32 8.38 -32.67 -25.53
CA PHE A 32 8.21 -31.23 -25.69
C PHE A 32 7.05 -30.68 -24.84
N ILE A 33 5.92 -31.40 -24.79
CA ILE A 33 4.76 -31.05 -23.94
C ILE A 33 5.12 -31.17 -22.45
N LEU A 34 5.83 -32.23 -22.06
CA LEU A 34 6.31 -32.42 -20.68
C LEU A 34 7.28 -31.32 -20.26
N MET A 35 8.16 -30.87 -21.16
CA MET A 35 9.08 -29.76 -20.91
C MET A 35 8.32 -28.44 -20.67
N ILE A 36 7.28 -28.15 -21.47
CA ILE A 36 6.45 -26.95 -21.30
C ILE A 36 5.65 -27.01 -20.00
N LEU A 37 5.10 -28.17 -19.66
CA LEU A 37 4.37 -28.38 -18.40
C LEU A 37 5.28 -28.30 -17.16
N ALA A 38 6.58 -28.52 -17.31
CA ALA A 38 7.56 -28.41 -16.23
C ALA A 38 8.04 -26.96 -15.98
N LEU A 39 7.90 -26.04 -16.95
CA LEU A 39 8.28 -24.63 -16.79
C LEU A 39 7.63 -23.90 -15.59
N PRO A 40 6.31 -24.03 -15.32
CA PRO A 40 5.69 -23.36 -14.18
C PRO A 40 6.11 -23.92 -12.81
N PHE A 41 6.81 -25.07 -12.75
CA PHE A 41 7.36 -25.62 -11.51
C PHE A 41 8.74 -25.06 -11.13
N CYS A 42 9.33 -24.22 -11.99
CA CYS A 42 10.52 -23.46 -11.62
C CYS A 42 10.12 -22.28 -10.73
N SER A 43 9.94 -22.55 -9.44
CA SER A 43 9.83 -21.50 -8.43
C SER A 43 11.10 -20.66 -8.48
N ILE A 44 10.99 -19.40 -8.89
CA ILE A 44 12.05 -18.41 -8.70
C ILE A 44 12.27 -18.35 -7.19
N ALA A 45 13.42 -18.80 -6.72
CA ALA A 45 13.79 -18.69 -5.32
C ALA A 45 13.69 -17.20 -4.93
N LYS A 46 12.70 -16.85 -4.09
CA LYS A 46 12.60 -15.49 -3.55
C LYS A 46 13.86 -15.26 -2.71
N GLU A 47 14.62 -14.21 -3.03
CA GLU A 47 15.77 -13.83 -2.22
C GLU A 47 15.34 -13.69 -0.74
N PRO A 48 16.13 -14.21 0.21
CA PRO A 48 15.80 -14.06 1.62
C PRO A 48 15.74 -12.57 1.98
N VAL A 49 14.74 -12.19 2.77
CA VAL A 49 14.44 -10.78 3.04
C VAL A 49 15.61 -10.07 3.74
N ASP A 50 16.37 -10.77 4.57
CA ASP A 50 17.56 -10.23 5.22
C ASP A 50 18.65 -9.83 4.22
N LEU A 51 18.85 -10.64 3.18
CA LEU A 51 19.79 -10.34 2.10
C LEU A 51 19.34 -9.12 1.30
N LEU A 52 18.02 -9.01 1.08
CA LEU A 52 17.43 -7.88 0.37
C LEU A 52 17.59 -6.57 1.15
N PHE A 53 17.44 -6.61 2.48
CA PHE A 53 17.69 -5.45 3.34
C PHE A 53 19.18 -5.07 3.37
N ALA A 54 20.08 -6.06 3.46
CA ALA A 54 21.52 -5.83 3.38
C ALA A 54 21.93 -5.23 2.02
N LYS A 55 21.34 -5.71 0.93
CA LYS A 55 21.53 -5.16 -0.42
C LYS A 55 21.07 -3.70 -0.51
N ALA A 56 19.88 -3.38 0.01
CA ALA A 56 19.38 -2.02 0.03
C ALA A 56 20.32 -1.07 0.81
N ASN A 57 20.83 -1.52 1.97
CA ASN A 57 21.81 -0.77 2.75
C ASN A 57 23.13 -0.56 1.96
N LYS A 58 23.57 -1.57 1.21
CA LYS A 58 24.76 -1.46 0.34
C LYS A 58 24.55 -0.46 -0.81
N GLU A 59 23.39 -0.47 -1.43
CA GLU A 59 23.03 0.49 -2.49
C GLU A 59 22.98 1.91 -1.92
N TYR A 60 22.42 2.09 -0.72
CA TYR A 60 22.40 3.37 -0.02
C TYR A 60 23.81 3.89 0.30
N THR A 61 24.69 3.05 0.83
CA THR A 61 26.08 3.45 1.13
C THR A 61 26.90 3.73 -0.13
N ALA A 62 26.59 3.03 -1.23
CA ALA A 62 27.13 3.31 -2.55
C ALA A 62 26.56 4.59 -3.20
N LYS A 63 25.65 5.30 -2.52
CA LYS A 63 24.94 6.50 -3.01
C LYS A 63 24.00 6.26 -4.19
N ASN A 64 23.67 5.01 -4.47
CA ASN A 64 22.69 4.62 -5.48
C ASN A 64 21.28 4.65 -4.86
N TYR A 65 20.78 5.85 -4.57
CA TYR A 65 19.58 6.02 -3.75
C TYR A 65 18.31 5.52 -4.43
N GLU A 66 18.18 5.64 -5.76
CA GLU A 66 17.05 5.10 -6.52
C GLU A 66 16.99 3.58 -6.43
N ALA A 67 18.13 2.91 -6.55
CA ALA A 67 18.23 1.47 -6.38
C ALA A 67 17.87 1.07 -4.94
N ALA A 68 18.41 1.79 -3.94
CA ALA A 68 18.13 1.56 -2.54
C ALA A 68 16.63 1.68 -2.22
N VAL A 69 15.95 2.72 -2.76
CA VAL A 69 14.48 2.89 -2.63
C VAL A 69 13.75 1.66 -3.17
N SER A 70 14.09 1.21 -4.38
CA SER A 70 13.49 0.01 -4.97
C SER A 70 13.73 -1.24 -4.11
N SER A 71 14.94 -1.43 -3.60
CA SER A 71 15.28 -2.59 -2.78
C SER A 71 14.58 -2.56 -1.41
N TYR A 72 14.52 -1.40 -0.73
CA TYR A 72 13.74 -1.26 0.50
C TYR A 72 12.24 -1.47 0.27
N GLN A 73 11.69 -1.03 -0.86
CA GLN A 73 10.29 -1.28 -1.20
C GLN A 73 10.02 -2.78 -1.33
N LYS A 74 10.92 -3.54 -1.97
CA LYS A 74 10.80 -5.00 -2.03
C LYS A 74 10.86 -5.65 -0.63
N VAL A 75 11.62 -5.11 0.32
CA VAL A 75 11.63 -5.58 1.73
C VAL A 75 10.25 -5.39 2.36
N LEU A 76 9.63 -4.22 2.13
CA LEU A 76 8.27 -3.93 2.58
C LEU A 76 7.23 -4.85 1.92
N ASP A 77 7.37 -5.12 0.62
CA ASP A 77 6.48 -5.99 -0.16
C ASP A 77 6.59 -7.46 0.28
N ALA A 78 7.76 -7.86 0.78
CA ALA A 78 7.98 -9.15 1.44
C ALA A 78 7.38 -9.22 2.86
N GLY A 79 6.77 -8.14 3.34
CA GLY A 79 6.03 -8.07 4.60
C GLY A 79 6.81 -7.54 5.80
N VAL A 80 8.10 -7.21 5.64
CA VAL A 80 8.94 -6.73 6.75
C VAL A 80 8.74 -5.23 6.93
N LYS A 81 7.88 -4.86 7.89
CA LYS A 81 7.47 -3.48 8.20
C LYS A 81 8.02 -3.04 9.55
N THR A 82 9.33 -2.78 9.63
CA THR A 82 10.00 -2.33 10.85
C THR A 82 10.35 -0.84 10.79
N ALA A 83 10.59 -0.22 11.95
CA ALA A 83 11.03 1.17 12.02
C ALA A 83 12.32 1.41 11.20
N ALA A 84 13.27 0.47 11.26
CA ALA A 84 14.52 0.55 10.52
C ALA A 84 14.35 0.57 8.99
N VAL A 85 13.43 -0.25 8.44
CA VAL A 85 13.16 -0.25 7.00
C VAL A 85 12.55 1.07 6.55
N TYR A 86 11.56 1.57 7.28
CA TYR A 86 10.94 2.87 6.97
C TYR A 86 11.92 4.03 7.16
N TYR A 87 12.73 4.02 8.22
CA TYR A 87 13.75 5.05 8.46
C TYR A 87 14.78 5.08 7.33
N ASN A 88 15.31 3.93 6.91
CA ASN A 88 16.29 3.87 5.83
C ASN A 88 15.69 4.21 4.45
N LEU A 89 14.44 3.82 4.19
CA LEU A 89 13.72 4.25 2.99
C LEU A 89 13.49 5.77 3.00
N GLY A 90 13.14 6.34 4.16
CA GLY A 90 13.04 7.79 4.36
C GLY A 90 14.37 8.51 4.09
N ASN A 91 15.47 7.95 4.59
CA ASN A 91 16.83 8.44 4.32
C ASN A 91 17.13 8.42 2.82
N ALA A 92 16.81 7.33 2.11
CA ALA A 92 17.04 7.22 0.67
C ALA A 92 16.24 8.29 -0.12
N HIS A 93 14.97 8.48 0.20
CA HIS A 93 14.16 9.55 -0.41
C HIS A 93 14.68 10.96 -0.07
N TYR A 94 15.14 11.18 1.16
CA TYR A 94 15.72 12.46 1.55
C TYR A 94 16.96 12.78 0.71
N ARG A 95 17.83 11.79 0.46
CA ARG A 95 19.02 11.96 -0.40
C ARG A 95 18.67 12.25 -1.87
N LEU A 96 17.48 11.85 -2.31
CA LEU A 96 16.90 12.17 -3.62
C LEU A 96 16.15 13.52 -3.65
N ASN A 97 16.20 14.32 -2.58
CA ASN A 97 15.40 15.53 -2.39
C ASN A 97 13.88 15.29 -2.54
N SER A 98 13.44 14.04 -2.39
CA SER A 98 12.04 13.66 -2.45
C SER A 98 11.45 13.77 -1.04
N PHE A 99 11.21 14.99 -0.58
CA PHE A 99 10.88 15.27 0.83
C PHE A 99 9.53 14.69 1.26
N ALA A 100 8.49 14.75 0.41
CA ALA A 100 7.18 14.18 0.74
C ALA A 100 7.23 12.67 1.05
N PRO A 101 7.82 11.80 0.19
CA PRO A 101 7.96 10.38 0.53
C PRO A 101 8.97 10.13 1.66
N ALA A 102 9.96 11.00 1.86
CA ALA A 102 10.84 10.91 3.03
C ALA A 102 10.07 11.12 4.34
N ILE A 103 9.26 12.20 4.42
CA ILE A 103 8.39 12.51 5.57
C ILE A 103 7.44 11.34 5.83
N LEU A 104 6.75 10.85 4.80
CA LEU A 104 5.82 9.71 4.94
C LEU A 104 6.48 8.50 5.60
N ASN A 105 7.71 8.18 5.18
CA ASN A 105 8.43 7.02 5.71
C ASN A 105 9.01 7.29 7.11
N TYR A 106 9.51 8.48 7.40
CA TYR A 106 9.89 8.83 8.77
C TYR A 106 8.70 8.84 9.74
N GLU A 107 7.53 9.31 9.31
CA GLU A 107 6.29 9.23 10.09
C GLU A 107 5.87 7.78 10.39
N ARG A 108 6.02 6.89 9.40
CA ARG A 108 5.82 5.45 9.61
C ARG A 108 6.82 4.86 10.60
N ALA A 109 8.08 5.27 10.50
CA ALA A 109 9.12 4.85 11.43
C ALA A 109 8.85 5.37 12.86
N HIS A 110 8.46 6.64 12.99
CA HIS A 110 8.11 7.30 14.25
C HIS A 110 6.94 6.59 14.94
N ARG A 111 5.89 6.22 14.19
CA ARG A 111 4.77 5.45 14.75
C ARG A 111 5.19 4.10 15.34
N LEU A 112 6.24 3.48 14.81
CA LEU A 112 6.76 2.20 15.31
C LEU A 112 7.79 2.39 16.42
N SER A 113 8.45 3.54 16.49
CA SER A 113 9.51 3.83 17.47
C SER A 113 9.50 5.32 17.84
N PRO A 114 8.52 5.78 18.64
CA PRO A 114 8.28 7.21 18.86
C PRO A 114 9.38 7.90 19.68
N ASN A 115 10.14 7.13 20.47
CA ASN A 115 11.23 7.62 21.31
C ASN A 115 12.61 7.53 20.63
N ASP A 116 12.67 7.12 19.37
CA ASP A 116 13.91 7.05 18.61
C ASP A 116 14.38 8.47 18.23
N LYS A 117 15.54 8.84 18.75
CA LYS A 117 16.08 10.21 18.59
C LYS A 117 16.47 10.49 17.13
N ASP A 118 16.96 9.49 16.41
CA ASP A 118 17.44 9.66 15.03
C ASP A 118 16.25 9.82 14.09
N ILE A 119 15.19 9.02 14.28
CA ILE A 119 13.94 9.18 13.54
C ILE A 119 13.36 10.57 13.77
N ASN A 120 13.27 11.02 15.03
CA ASN A 120 12.71 12.32 15.38
C ASN A 120 13.54 13.48 14.82
N ALA A 121 14.87 13.39 14.90
CA ALA A 121 15.78 14.38 14.35
C ALA A 121 15.67 14.47 12.82
N ASN A 122 15.62 13.33 12.12
CA ASN A 122 15.50 13.31 10.66
C ASN A 122 14.13 13.77 10.18
N LEU A 123 13.06 13.43 10.90
CA LEU A 123 11.71 13.92 10.62
C LEU A 123 11.65 15.45 10.77
N ALA A 124 12.20 16.00 11.85
CA ALA A 124 12.30 17.45 12.05
C ALA A 124 13.16 18.12 10.97
N LEU A 125 14.30 17.52 10.61
CA LEU A 125 15.18 18.00 9.55
C LEU A 125 14.46 18.07 8.20
N VAL A 126 13.79 16.99 7.78
CA VAL A 126 13.09 17.00 6.49
C VAL A 126 11.89 17.94 6.50
N ASN A 127 11.19 18.07 7.63
CA ASN A 127 10.11 19.04 7.76
C ASN A 127 10.64 20.46 7.57
N SER A 128 11.78 20.81 8.18
CA SER A 128 12.39 22.14 7.99
C SER A 128 12.72 22.47 6.52
N LYS A 129 12.92 21.47 5.66
CA LYS A 129 13.13 21.65 4.21
C LYS A 129 11.86 22.00 3.44
N ILE A 130 10.69 21.72 4.00
CA ILE A 130 9.38 22.05 3.41
C ILE A 130 8.67 23.20 4.15
N THR A 131 9.17 23.59 5.33
CA THR A 131 8.57 24.62 6.22
C THR A 131 8.55 26.03 5.63
N ASP A 132 9.08 26.27 4.44
CA ASP A 132 8.83 27.55 3.72
C ASP A 132 7.35 27.69 3.27
N LYS A 133 6.50 26.65 3.42
CA LYS A 133 5.08 26.68 3.00
C LYS A 133 4.11 25.85 3.84
N MET A 134 4.27 25.79 5.16
CA MET A 134 3.18 25.36 6.03
C MET A 134 3.07 26.26 7.25
N ASP A 135 2.56 27.48 7.02
CA ASP A 135 1.76 28.13 8.07
C ASP A 135 0.66 27.14 8.46
N LEU A 136 0.49 26.87 9.76
CA LEU A 136 -0.75 26.24 10.22
C LEU A 136 -1.87 27.09 9.65
N VAL A 137 -2.72 26.52 8.78
CA VAL A 137 -3.85 27.26 8.23
C VAL A 137 -4.56 27.89 9.43
N PRO A 138 -4.55 29.24 9.55
CA PRO A 138 -5.09 29.87 10.74
C PRO A 138 -6.53 29.40 10.87
N GLU A 139 -6.93 28.97 12.06
CA GLU A 139 -8.30 28.52 12.25
C GLU A 139 -9.23 29.63 11.77
N LEU A 140 -10.14 29.28 10.85
CA LEU A 140 -11.10 30.23 10.30
C LEU A 140 -11.76 30.96 11.46
N PHE A 141 -11.95 32.28 11.31
CA PHE A 141 -12.63 33.11 12.31
C PHE A 141 -13.91 32.45 12.82
N LEU A 142 -14.71 31.87 11.91
CA LEU A 142 -15.95 31.18 12.24
C LEU A 142 -15.73 29.96 13.16
N LYS A 143 -14.69 29.15 12.94
CA LYS A 143 -14.41 27.97 13.78
C LYS A 143 -14.04 28.40 15.19
N ARG A 144 -13.11 29.36 15.31
CA ARG A 144 -12.66 29.88 16.61
C ARG A 144 -13.77 30.59 17.37
N TRP A 145 -14.57 31.38 16.67
CA TRP A 145 -15.72 32.06 17.26
C TRP A 145 -16.80 31.07 17.68
N TRP A 146 -17.11 30.07 16.86
CA TRP A 146 -18.11 29.04 17.15
C TRP A 146 -17.74 28.18 18.36
N THR A 147 -16.49 27.75 18.44
CA THR A 147 -16.00 27.00 19.62
C THR A 147 -16.05 27.85 20.87
N SER A 148 -15.64 29.12 20.77
CA SER A 148 -15.73 30.07 21.88
C SER A 148 -17.18 30.27 22.32
N PHE A 149 -18.12 30.44 21.38
CA PHE A 149 -19.55 30.59 21.65
C PHE A 149 -20.14 29.35 22.36
N LEU A 150 -19.84 28.14 21.87
CA LEU A 150 -20.31 26.90 22.49
C LEU A 150 -19.75 26.71 23.91
N LEU A 151 -18.54 27.21 24.17
CA LEU A 151 -17.84 27.07 25.45
C LEU A 151 -18.15 28.20 26.47
N ILE A 152 -18.91 29.23 26.10
CA ILE A 152 -19.36 30.28 27.04
C ILE A 152 -20.19 29.65 28.18
N LEU A 153 -20.94 28.59 27.88
CA LEU A 153 -21.83 27.93 28.83
C LEU A 153 -21.56 26.42 28.88
N SER A 154 -21.82 25.83 30.05
CA SER A 154 -21.79 24.37 30.21
C SER A 154 -22.91 23.71 29.39
N VAL A 155 -22.73 22.42 29.06
CA VAL A 155 -23.74 21.63 28.33
C VAL A 155 -25.08 21.62 29.08
N GLN A 156 -25.05 21.53 30.42
CA GLN A 156 -26.23 21.59 31.27
C GLN A 156 -26.96 22.94 31.14
N SER A 157 -26.22 24.04 31.08
CA SER A 157 -26.79 25.39 30.93
C SER A 157 -27.50 25.55 29.58
N TRP A 158 -26.92 25.05 28.48
CA TRP A 158 -27.56 25.05 27.16
C TRP A 158 -28.84 24.20 27.12
N SER A 159 -28.82 23.04 27.77
CA SER A 159 -29.98 22.14 27.85
C SER A 159 -31.18 22.78 28.57
N VAL A 160 -30.93 23.44 29.70
CA VAL A 160 -31.96 24.15 30.46
C VAL A 160 -32.50 25.35 29.67
N ALA A 161 -31.61 26.16 29.07
CA ALA A 161 -32.01 27.31 28.26
C ALA A 161 -32.89 26.91 27.07
N GLY A 162 -32.51 25.84 26.35
CA GLY A 162 -33.30 25.30 25.25
C GLY A 162 -34.67 24.78 25.70
N SER A 163 -34.73 24.08 26.83
CA SER A 163 -35.98 23.57 27.41
C SER A 163 -36.94 24.70 27.79
N LEU A 164 -36.43 25.76 28.43
CA LEU A 164 -37.22 26.93 28.80
C LEU A 164 -37.72 27.69 27.57
N ALA A 165 -36.87 27.89 26.56
CA ALA A 165 -37.26 28.55 25.32
C ALA A 165 -38.39 27.79 24.60
N LEU A 166 -38.32 26.46 24.58
CA LEU A 166 -39.39 25.61 24.04
C LEU A 166 -40.71 25.77 24.81
N LEU A 167 -40.68 25.74 26.14
CA LEU A 167 -41.87 25.94 26.96
C LEU A 167 -42.49 27.31 26.74
N ILE A 168 -41.67 28.37 26.70
CA ILE A 168 -42.13 29.74 26.40
C ILE A 168 -42.75 29.80 25.01
N GLY A 169 -42.14 29.14 24.02
CA GLY A 169 -42.68 29.04 22.66
C GLY A 169 -44.04 28.35 22.62
N PHE A 170 -44.22 27.25 23.35
CA PHE A 170 -45.51 26.56 23.46
C PHE A 170 -46.57 27.42 24.14
N VAL A 171 -46.23 28.09 25.25
CA VAL A 171 -47.17 29.00 25.93
C VAL A 171 -47.56 30.15 25.00
N GLY A 172 -46.60 30.77 24.31
CA GLY A 172 -46.85 31.82 23.34
C GLY A 172 -47.73 31.35 22.17
N LEU A 173 -47.51 30.13 21.68
CA LEU A 173 -48.34 29.52 20.64
C LEU A 173 -49.77 29.25 21.12
N ILE A 174 -49.95 28.72 22.33
CA ILE A 174 -51.26 28.52 22.96
C ILE A 174 -51.99 29.87 23.07
N VAL A 175 -51.32 30.89 23.63
CA VAL A 175 -51.89 32.24 23.73
C VAL A 175 -52.26 32.79 22.35
N TYR A 176 -51.40 32.65 21.35
CA TYR A 176 -51.68 33.10 19.98
C TYR A 176 -52.93 32.40 19.39
N LEU A 177 -53.03 31.08 19.55
CA LEU A 177 -54.16 30.31 19.04
C LEU A 177 -55.48 30.70 19.72
N PHE A 178 -55.50 30.81 21.06
CA PHE A 178 -56.73 31.09 21.82
C PHE A 178 -57.06 32.59 21.93
N SER A 179 -56.12 33.50 21.65
CA SER A 179 -56.40 34.95 21.61
C SER A 179 -57.43 35.34 20.54
N LYS A 180 -57.53 34.55 19.45
CA LYS A 180 -58.49 34.76 18.37
C LYS A 180 -59.90 34.27 18.71
N ASP A 181 -60.03 33.31 19.62
CA ASP A 181 -61.33 32.76 20.04
C ASP A 181 -62.03 33.65 21.08
N ILE A 182 -61.27 34.45 21.84
CA ILE A 182 -61.79 35.40 22.84
C ILE A 182 -62.26 36.73 22.19
N ALA A 183 -61.79 37.03 20.97
CA ALA A 183 -62.08 38.27 20.24
C ALA A 183 -63.33 38.21 19.34
N LYS A 184 -64.15 37.16 19.45
CA LYS A 184 -65.48 37.04 18.85
C LYS A 184 -66.55 37.08 19.94
#